data_AF-A0A3A0FW72-F1
#
_entry.id   AF-A0A3A0FW72-F1
#
_cell.length_a   1.000
_cell.length_b   1.000
_cell.length_c   1.000
_cell.angle_alpha   90.00
_cell.angle_beta   90.00
_cell.angle_gamma   90.00
#
_symmetry.space_group_name_H-M   'P 1'
#
loop_
_entity.id
_entity.type
_entity.pdbx_description
1 polymer ?
#
loop_
_entity_poly.entity_id
_entity_poly.type
_entity_poly.pdbx_seq_one_letter_code
_entity_poly.pdbx_strand_id
1 'polypeptide(L)' 'MDVKIKAVLQFTISGDALESSLSEYDELSVEGLLREVLDKAIACDGIKVQVLEGPNTLEDYDKQVEAGAEG' A
#
# COMPACT_ATOMS: atom_id res chain seq x y z
N MET A 1 -21.62 -17.12 -12.53
CA MET A 1 -22.42 -16.25 -11.65
C MET A 1 -21.40 -15.51 -10.82
N ASP A 2 -21.37 -14.18 -10.92
CA ASP A 2 -20.28 -13.40 -10.34
C ASP A 2 -20.69 -12.91 -8.97
N VAL A 3 -19.85 -13.18 -7.97
CA VAL A 3 -20.07 -12.79 -6.57
C VAL A 3 -19.09 -11.68 -6.23
N LYS A 4 -19.62 -10.53 -5.80
CA LYS A 4 -18.80 -9.38 -5.38
C LYS A 4 -18.69 -9.38 -3.87
N ILE A 5 -17.47 -9.44 -3.36
CA ILE A 5 -17.16 -9.38 -1.93
C ILE A 5 -16.38 -8.09 -1.68
N LYS A 6 -16.84 -7.27 -0.73
CA LYS A 6 -16.12 -6.08 -0.28
C LYS A 6 -15.44 -6.40 1.05
N ALA A 7 -14.14 -6.21 1.12
CA ALA A 7 -13.34 -6.39 2.32
C ALA A 7 -12.60 -5.10 2.67
N VAL A 8 -12.39 -4.86 3.95
CA VAL A 8 -11.46 -3.86 4.48
C VAL A 8 -10.35 -4.64 5.15
N LEU A 9 -9.10 -4.38 4.73
CA LEU A 9 -7.92 -5.10 5.19
C LEU A 9 -6.95 -4.07 5.78
N GLN A 10 -6.29 -4.45 6.87
CA GLN A 10 -5.23 -3.66 7.49
C GLN A 10 -3.95 -4.51 7.47
N PHE A 11 -2.87 -3.92 6.95
CA PHE A 11 -1.57 -4.55 6.88
C PHE A 11 -0.59 -3.81 7.78
N THR A 12 0.38 -4.53 8.32
CA THR A 12 1.55 -3.94 8.97
C THR A 12 2.76 -4.33 8.15
N ILE A 13 3.47 -3.31 7.65
CA ILE A 13 4.68 -3.46 6.83
C ILE A 13 5.80 -2.78 7.62
N SER A 14 6.99 -3.39 7.67
CA SER A 14 8.16 -2.75 8.28
C SER A 14 8.57 -1.51 7.49
N GLY A 15 8.89 -0.41 8.18
CA GLY A 15 9.29 0.86 7.58
C GLY A 15 10.41 0.71 6.55
N ASP A 16 11.53 0.07 6.94
CA ASP A 16 12.70 -0.13 6.07
C ASP A 16 12.35 -0.87 4.77
N ALA A 17 11.47 -1.88 4.84
CA ALA A 17 11.05 -2.63 3.66
C ALA A 17 10.12 -1.81 2.77
N LEU A 18 9.26 -0.97 3.37
CA LEU A 18 8.37 -0.08 2.64
C LEU A 18 9.17 0.99 1.90
N GLU A 19 10.06 1.68 2.61
CA GLU A 19 10.96 2.69 2.05
C GLU A 19 11.81 2.11 0.91
N SER A 20 12.42 0.93 1.11
CA SER A 20 13.20 0.26 0.06
C SER A 20 12.36 -0.08 -1.16
N SER A 21 11.10 -0.50 -0.97
CA SER A 21 10.22 -0.86 -2.09
C SER A 21 9.75 0.36 -2.88
N LEU A 22 9.43 1.45 -2.19
CA LEU A 22 8.96 2.69 -2.81
C LEU A 22 10.09 3.46 -3.49
N SER A 23 11.32 3.38 -2.97
CA SER A 23 12.50 4.03 -3.56
C SER A 23 13.08 3.28 -4.78
N GLU A 24 12.85 1.96 -4.88
CA GLU A 24 13.28 1.16 -6.03
C GLU A 24 12.48 1.49 -7.31
N TYR A 25 11.21 1.90 -7.14
CA TYR A 25 10.28 2.16 -8.23
C TYR A 25 9.65 3.54 -8.06
N ASP A 26 10.19 4.53 -8.78
CA ASP A 26 9.86 5.98 -8.70
C ASP A 26 8.35 6.32 -8.86
N GLU A 27 7.55 5.40 -9.41
CA GLU A 27 6.09 5.57 -9.60
C GLU A 27 5.24 4.56 -8.79
N LEU A 28 5.83 3.80 -7.87
CA LEU A 28 5.12 2.80 -7.10
C LEU A 28 4.38 3.43 -5.90
N SER A 29 3.10 3.11 -5.76
CA SER A 29 2.29 3.41 -4.58
C SER A 29 1.98 2.15 -3.77
N VAL A 30 1.64 2.33 -2.50
CA VAL A 30 1.19 1.23 -1.62
C VAL A 30 -0.08 0.58 -2.16
N GLU A 31 -1.02 1.38 -2.68
CA GLU A 31 -2.21 0.85 -3.38
C GLU A 31 -1.84 -0.02 -4.58
N GLY A 32 -0.88 0.42 -5.40
CA GLY A 32 -0.39 -0.33 -6.55
C GLY A 32 0.24 -1.66 -6.14
N LEU A 33 1.13 -1.63 -5.14
CA LEU A 33 1.78 -2.81 -4.59
C LEU A 33 0.75 -3.83 -4.07
N LEU A 34 -0.20 -3.38 -3.25
CA LEU A 34 -1.23 -4.24 -2.69
C LEU A 34 -2.17 -4.81 -3.77
N ARG A 35 -2.49 -4.01 -4.80
CA ARG A 35 -3.28 -4.49 -5.94
C ARG A 35 -2.57 -5.65 -6.64
N GLU A 36 -1.28 -5.49 -6.96
CA GLU A 36 -0.48 -6.54 -7.62
C GLU A 36 -0.36 -7.81 -6.77
N VAL A 37 -0.16 -7.67 -5.46
CA VAL A 37 -0.10 -8.82 -4.54
C VAL A 37 -1.44 -9.55 -4.50
N LEU A 38 -2.55 -8.84 -4.36
CA LEU A 38 -3.88 -9.44 -4.27
C LEU A 38 -4.33 -10.07 -5.59
N ASP A 39 -4.01 -9.42 -6.72
CA ASP A 39 -4.29 -9.92 -8.07
C ASP A 39 -3.60 -11.28 -8.27
N LYS A 40 -2.30 -11.36 -7.95
CA LYS A 40 -1.51 -12.59 -8.04
C LYS A 40 -1.93 -13.68 -7.05
N ALA A 41 -2.32 -13.31 -5.83
CA ALA A 41 -2.58 -14.28 -4.76
C ALA A 41 -3.99 -14.90 -4.81
N ILE A 42 -5.00 -14.14 -5.24
CA ILE A 42 -6.41 -14.54 -5.13
C ILE A 42 -7.04 -14.83 -6.51
N ALA A 43 -6.31 -14.58 -7.62
CA ALA A 43 -6.83 -14.67 -8.99
C ALA A 43 -8.17 -13.92 -9.14
N CYS A 44 -8.30 -12.79 -8.45
CA CYS A 44 -9.44 -11.91 -8.57
C CYS A 44 -9.11 -10.85 -9.62
N ASP A 45 -9.78 -10.90 -10.77
CA ASP A 45 -9.68 -9.83 -11.76
C ASP A 45 -10.39 -8.55 -11.27
N GLY A 46 -9.82 -7.38 -11.57
CA GLY A 46 -10.48 -6.09 -11.36
C GLY A 46 -10.50 -5.59 -9.90
N ILE A 47 -9.47 -5.95 -9.12
CA ILE A 47 -9.29 -5.47 -7.74
C ILE A 47 -9.12 -3.95 -7.73
N LYS A 48 -9.87 -3.30 -6.84
CA LYS A 48 -9.67 -1.89 -6.47
C LYS A 48 -9.12 -1.85 -5.05
N VAL A 49 -7.93 -1.32 -4.89
CA VAL A 49 -7.33 -1.05 -3.59
C VAL A 49 -7.40 0.44 -3.33
N GLN A 50 -7.68 0.80 -2.08
CA GLN A 50 -7.63 2.17 -1.61
C GLN A 50 -6.95 2.19 -0.23
N VAL A 51 -5.95 3.04 -0.04
CA VAL A 51 -5.36 3.33 1.28
C VAL A 51 -6.28 4.30 1.99
N LEU A 52 -6.81 3.89 3.15
CA LEU A 52 -7.71 4.72 3.96
C LEU A 52 -6.95 5.51 5.02
N GLU A 53 -5.87 4.94 5.55
CA GLU A 53 -5.03 5.50 6.61
C GLU A 53 -3.57 5.07 6.38
N GLY A 54 -2.60 5.94 6.70
CA GLY A 54 -1.17 5.70 6.47
C GLY A 54 -0.62 6.32 5.17
N PRO A 55 0.68 6.18 4.89
CA PRO A 55 1.32 6.76 3.71
C PRO A 55 1.05 5.91 2.46
N ASN A 56 0.78 6.57 1.32
CA ASN A 56 0.58 5.87 0.04
C ASN A 56 1.79 6.00 -0.91
N THR A 57 2.61 7.03 -0.73
CA THR A 57 3.84 7.26 -1.50
C THR A 57 5.05 7.43 -0.58
N LEU A 58 6.25 7.50 -1.15
CA LEU A 58 7.48 7.73 -0.39
C LEU A 58 7.45 9.12 0.27
N GLU A 59 6.96 10.14 -0.41
CA GLU A 59 6.86 11.50 0.13
C GLU A 59 5.86 11.61 1.29
N ASP A 60 4.79 10.79 1.27
CA ASP A 60 3.86 10.71 2.39
C ASP A 60 4.50 10.03 3.60
N TYR A 61 5.33 9.00 3.36
CA TYR A 61 6.08 8.30 4.40
C TYR A 61 7.12 9.24 5.04
N ASP A 62 7.92 9.93 4.23
CA ASP A 62 8.94 10.86 4.71
C ASP A 62 8.34 11.96 5.61
N LYS A 63 7.21 12.56 5.19
CA LYS A 63 6.48 13.56 6.00
C LYS A 63 6.01 13.00 7.35
N GLN A 64 5.58 11.75 7.40
CA GLN A 64 5.16 11.11 8.65
C GLN A 64 6.33 10.84 9.59
N VAL A 65 7.48 10.40 9.05
CA VAL A 65 8.70 10.19 9.83
C VAL A 65 9.22 11.52 10.40
N GLU A 66 9.24 12.58 9.58
CA GLU A 66 9.60 13.92 10.02
C GLU A 66 8.65 14.44 11.12
N ALA A 67 7.33 14.30 10.92
CA ALA A 67 6.33 14.74 11.90
C ALA A 67 6.38 13.93 13.21
N GLY A 68 6.79 12.66 13.17
CA GLY A 68 6.95 11.81 14.35
C GLY A 68 8.24 12.07 15.14
N ALA A 69 9.24 12.72 14.53
CA ALA A 69 10.51 13.05 15.18
C ALA A 69 10.46 14.33 16.03
N GLU A 70 9.41 15.16 15.88
CA GLU A 70 9.19 16.40 16.64
C GLU A 70 8.30 16.23 17.89
N GLY A 71 7.86 15.00 18.20
CA GLY A 71 6.93 14.67 19.30
C GLY A 71 7.57 14.14 20.57
#